data_AF-A0A7K0UQ12-F1
#
_entry.id   AF-A0A7K0UQ12-F1
#
_cell.length_a   1.000
_cell.length_b   1.000
_cell.length_c   1.000
_cell.angle_alpha   90.00
_cell.angle_beta   90.00
_cell.angle_gamma   90.00
#
_symmetry.space_group_name_H-M   'P 1'
#
loop_
_entity.id
_entity.type
_entity.pdbx_description
1 polymer ?
#
loop_
_entity_poly.entity_id
_entity_poly.type
_entity_poly.pdbx_seq_one_letter_code
_entity_poly.pdbx_strand_id
1 'polypeptide(L)'
;MRSVKTIHVVSCHAEGEVGDVIVGGVNPPPGDTLYDQSRFIATDNELRQFVLNEPRGGVFRHVNMLVPPKDPKAAVGFIIMEPEDTPLMSGSNSMCVATVVLETGI
;
A
#
# COMPACT_ATOMS: atom_id res chain seq x y z
N MET A 1 -4.14 -24.27 -0.77
CA MET A 1 -2.69 -24.11 -1.02
C MET A 1 -1.96 -24.08 0.31
N ARG A 2 -0.74 -24.61 0.40
CA ARG A 2 0.13 -24.40 1.56
C ARG A 2 1.04 -23.21 1.26
N SER A 3 0.72 -22.04 1.80
CA SER A 3 1.54 -20.82 1.66
C SER A 3 2.40 -20.59 2.90
N VAL A 4 3.55 -19.94 2.72
CA VAL A 4 4.41 -19.46 3.83
C VAL A 4 4.16 -17.98 4.16
N LYS A 5 3.64 -17.22 3.20
CA LYS A 5 3.26 -15.80 3.34
C LYS A 5 2.08 -15.55 2.38
N THR A 6 1.04 -14.87 2.85
CA THR A 6 -0.16 -14.52 2.06
C THR A 6 -0.49 -13.06 2.30
N ILE A 7 -0.55 -12.27 1.23
CA ILE A 7 -0.94 -10.86 1.23
C ILE A 7 -2.19 -10.73 0.38
N HIS A 8 -3.22 -10.08 0.92
CA HIS A 8 -4.48 -9.84 0.25
C HIS A 8 -4.42 -8.47 -0.43
N VAL A 9 -4.57 -8.47 -1.75
CA VAL A 9 -4.47 -7.26 -2.58
C VAL A 9 -5.72 -7.15 -3.43
N VAL A 10 -6.30 -5.95 -3.48
CA VAL A 10 -7.37 -5.58 -4.41
C VAL A 10 -6.73 -4.77 -5.52
N SER A 11 -6.87 -5.22 -6.77
CA SER A 11 -6.32 -4.48 -7.90
C SER A 11 -7.19 -3.30 -8.29
N CYS A 12 -6.55 -2.18 -8.55
CA CYS A 12 -7.22 -0.94 -8.95
C CYS A 12 -6.32 -0.13 -9.88
N HIS A 13 -6.93 0.73 -10.68
CA HIS A 13 -6.22 1.75 -11.44
C HIS A 13 -7.00 3.06 -11.41
N ALA A 14 -6.29 4.18 -11.50
CA ALA A 14 -6.87 5.49 -11.75
C ALA A 14 -6.38 5.99 -13.11
N GLU A 15 -7.29 6.14 -14.06
CA GLU A 15 -6.97 6.64 -15.43
C GLU A 15 -5.82 5.88 -16.11
N GLY A 16 -5.71 4.56 -15.86
CA GLY A 16 -4.67 3.69 -16.41
C GLY A 16 -3.43 3.53 -15.55
N GLU A 17 -3.24 4.35 -14.51
CA GLU A 17 -2.14 4.18 -13.55
C GLU A 17 -2.52 3.15 -12.48
N VAL A 18 -1.74 2.08 -12.36
CA VAL A 18 -2.01 0.98 -11.42
C VAL A 18 -1.66 1.40 -9.99
N GLY A 19 -2.64 1.31 -9.10
CA GLY A 19 -2.52 1.56 -7.67
C GLY A 19 -3.18 0.43 -6.88
N ASP A 20 -2.56 -0.74 -6.89
CA ASP A 20 -3.06 -1.92 -6.17
C ASP A 20 -3.09 -1.63 -4.65
N VAL A 21 -4.05 -2.21 -3.92
CA VAL A 21 -4.25 -1.89 -2.49
C VAL A 21 -4.13 -3.16 -1.64
N ILE A 22 -3.16 -3.20 -0.73
CA ILE A 22 -3.04 -4.25 0.29
C ILE A 22 -4.10 -4.00 1.37
N VAL A 23 -5.04 -4.93 1.47
CA VAL A 23 -6.17 -4.90 2.42
C VAL A 23 -6.00 -5.89 3.58
N GLY A 24 -4.96 -6.75 3.55
CA GLY A 24 -4.70 -7.68 4.63
C GLY A 24 -3.45 -8.54 4.43
N GLY A 25 -3.06 -9.28 5.47
CA GLY A 25 -1.90 -10.17 5.46
C GLY A 25 -0.55 -9.49 5.74
N VAL A 26 -0.56 -8.18 6.06
CA VAL A 26 0.62 -7.42 6.45
C VAL A 26 0.29 -6.61 7.71
N ASN A 27 1.14 -6.70 8.74
CA ASN A 27 0.99 -5.92 9.96
C ASN A 27 1.43 -4.47 9.72
N PRO A 28 0.78 -3.46 10.33
CA PRO A 28 1.23 -2.08 10.25
C PRO A 28 2.70 -1.94 10.66
N PRO A 29 3.51 -1.15 9.93
CA PRO A 29 4.91 -0.90 10.31
C PRO A 29 5.00 -0.22 11.68
N PRO A 30 6.13 -0.37 12.40
CA PRO A 30 6.37 0.39 13.62
C PRO A 30 6.43 1.89 13.33
N GLY A 31 5.97 2.70 14.29
CA GLY A 31 5.96 4.16 14.18
C GLY A 31 4.72 4.81 14.80
N ASP A 32 4.93 5.99 15.37
CA ASP A 32 3.85 6.77 15.97
C ASP A 32 3.09 7.59 14.93
N THR A 33 3.77 8.00 13.84
CA THR A 33 3.18 8.71 12.71
C THR A 33 3.20 7.87 11.42
N LEU A 34 2.35 8.22 10.45
CA LEU A 34 2.42 7.63 9.09
C LEU A 34 3.77 7.91 8.42
N TYR A 35 4.40 9.03 8.74
CA TYR A 35 5.74 9.36 8.25
C TYR A 35 6.77 8.34 8.75
N ASP A 36 6.78 8.03 10.06
CA ASP A 36 7.70 7.05 10.64
C ASP A 36 7.50 5.66 10.02
N GLN A 37 6.23 5.26 9.84
CA GLN A 37 5.89 3.98 9.21
C GLN A 37 6.33 3.92 7.75
N SER A 38 6.15 5.01 6.99
CA SER A 38 6.65 5.13 5.61
C SER A 38 8.18 5.05 5.57
N ARG A 39 8.89 5.72 6.49
CA ARG A 39 10.36 5.67 6.56
C ARG A 39 10.87 4.29 6.96
N PHE A 40 10.15 3.55 7.79
CA PHE A 40 10.46 2.16 8.09
C PHE A 40 10.39 1.30 6.82
N ILE A 41 9.27 1.34 6.08
CA ILE A 41 9.12 0.59 4.82
C ILE A 41 10.21 0.95 3.82
N ALA A 42 10.51 2.24 3.66
CA ALA A 42 11.54 2.70 2.74
C ALA A 42 12.94 2.16 3.11
N THR A 43 13.24 2.04 4.40
CA THR A 43 14.55 1.60 4.90
C THR A 43 14.71 0.08 4.91
N ASP A 44 13.71 -0.63 5.42
CA ASP A 44 13.70 -2.10 5.50
C ASP A 44 13.56 -2.74 4.10
N ASN A 45 12.74 -2.13 3.24
CA ASN A 45 12.57 -2.46 1.84
C ASN A 45 12.09 -3.91 1.55
N GLU A 46 11.79 -4.74 2.56
CA GLU A 46 11.41 -6.14 2.35
C GLU A 46 10.03 -6.23 1.68
N LEU A 47 9.03 -5.53 2.22
CA LEU A 47 7.67 -5.55 1.69
C LEU A 47 7.63 -5.00 0.25
N ARG A 48 8.27 -3.84 0.04
CA ARG A 48 8.29 -3.16 -1.25
C ARG A 48 8.87 -4.05 -2.35
N GLN A 49 10.03 -4.66 -2.09
CA GLN A 49 10.61 -5.63 -3.02
C GLN A 49 9.74 -6.88 -3.20
N PHE A 50 9.08 -7.35 -2.14
CA PHE A 50 8.20 -8.51 -2.21
C PHE A 50 6.99 -8.28 -3.13
N VAL A 51 6.40 -7.08 -3.13
CA VAL A 51 5.17 -6.79 -3.89
C VAL A 51 5.42 -6.13 -5.25
N LEU A 52 6.51 -5.39 -5.44
CA LEU A 52 6.76 -4.61 -6.66
C LEU A 52 7.76 -5.23 -7.63
N ASN A 53 8.63 -6.14 -7.18
CA ASN A 53 9.54 -6.82 -8.10
C ASN A 53 8.83 -7.95 -8.86
N GLU A 54 9.37 -8.26 -10.03
CA GLU A 54 9.00 -9.48 -10.75
C GLU A 54 9.20 -10.71 -9.85
N PRO A 55 8.32 -11.73 -9.94
CA PRO A 55 7.23 -11.89 -10.91
C PRO A 55 5.88 -11.31 -10.45
N ARG A 56 5.85 -10.57 -9.33
CA ARG A 56 4.60 -10.11 -8.69
C ARG A 56 4.20 -8.71 -9.12
N GLY A 57 5.19 -7.83 -9.23
CA GLY A 57 4.99 -6.45 -9.66
C GLY A 57 5.65 -6.15 -11.01
N GLY A 58 5.96 -4.87 -11.22
CA GLY A 58 6.62 -4.35 -12.41
C GLY A 58 6.85 -2.84 -12.27
N VAL A 59 7.67 -2.29 -13.15
CA VAL A 59 8.11 -0.87 -13.10
C VAL A 59 6.98 0.16 -13.26
N PHE A 60 5.79 -0.25 -13.65
CA PHE A 60 4.61 0.60 -13.87
C PHE A 60 3.55 0.45 -12.77
N ARG A 61 3.83 -0.33 -11.72
CA ARG A 61 2.88 -0.62 -10.65
C ARG A 61 3.23 0.11 -9.38
N HIS A 62 2.19 0.55 -8.68
CA HIS A 62 2.26 1.06 -7.32
C HIS A 62 1.42 0.17 -6.42
N VAL A 63 1.84 0.04 -5.16
CA VAL A 63 1.09 -0.72 -4.15
C VAL A 63 0.88 0.15 -2.92
N ASN A 64 -0.36 0.23 -2.47
CA ASN A 64 -0.81 1.04 -1.35
C ASN A 64 -1.16 0.14 -0.18
N MET A 65 -0.45 0.29 0.94
CA MET A 65 -0.75 -0.47 2.14
C MET A 65 -1.70 0.30 3.04
N LEU A 66 -2.90 -0.26 3.30
CA LEU A 66 -3.78 0.28 4.32
C LEU A 66 -3.17 0.10 5.71
N VAL A 67 -3.28 1.13 6.54
CA VAL A 67 -2.82 1.14 7.93
C VAL A 67 -3.85 1.88 8.80
N PRO A 68 -3.89 1.61 10.12
CA PRO A 68 -4.75 2.35 11.03
C PRO A 68 -4.47 3.86 10.95
N PRO A 69 -5.52 4.70 10.87
CA PRO A 69 -5.35 6.15 10.89
C PRO A 69 -4.73 6.60 12.22
N LYS A 70 -3.86 7.62 12.15
CA LYS A 70 -3.26 8.25 13.34
C LYS A 70 -3.96 9.56 13.73
N ASP A 71 -4.67 10.19 12.81
CA ASP A 71 -5.54 11.34 13.07
C ASP A 71 -6.97 10.82 13.34
N PRO A 72 -7.63 11.22 14.45
CA PRO A 72 -8.99 10.77 14.78
C PRO A 72 -10.06 11.22 13.77
N LYS A 73 -9.77 12.18 12.90
CA LYS A 73 -10.68 12.62 11.83
C LYS A 73 -10.52 11.82 10.53
N ALA A 74 -9.45 11.04 10.40
CA ALA A 74 -9.19 10.26 9.19
C ALA A 74 -9.98 8.94 9.21
N ALA A 75 -10.62 8.61 8.09
CA ALA A 75 -11.30 7.34 7.92
C ALA A 75 -10.30 6.17 7.79
N VAL A 76 -9.23 6.39 7.02
CA VAL A 76 -8.16 5.40 6.77
C VAL A 76 -6.80 6.10 6.70
N GLY A 77 -5.74 5.36 7.01
CA GLY A 77 -4.37 5.72 6.65
C GLY A 77 -3.85 4.78 5.56
N PHE A 78 -2.92 5.24 4.75
CA PHE A 78 -2.23 4.37 3.80
C PHE A 78 -0.80 4.83 3.53
N ILE A 79 0.03 3.90 3.05
CA ILE A 79 1.43 4.14 2.67
C ILE A 79 1.61 3.70 1.23
N ILE A 80 2.14 4.58 0.38
CA ILE A 80 2.39 4.33 -1.03
C ILE A 80 3.77 3.69 -1.19
N MET A 81 3.85 2.64 -1.99
CA MET A 81 5.10 2.02 -2.41
C MET A 81 5.18 2.06 -3.93
N GLU A 82 6.21 2.72 -4.44
CA GLU A 82 6.59 2.75 -5.86
C GLU A 82 7.83 1.89 -6.11
N PRO A 83 8.13 1.55 -7.38
CA PRO A 83 9.28 0.69 -7.71
C PRO A 83 10.61 1.24 -7.19
N GLU A 84 10.75 2.55 -7.04
CA GLU A 84 12.00 3.19 -6.57
C GLU A 84 11.86 3.92 -5.23
N ASP A 85 10.67 4.44 -4.87
CA ASP A 85 10.47 5.25 -3.66
C ASP A 85 9.22 4.84 -2.85
N THR A 86 9.07 5.42 -1.66
CA THR A 86 7.87 5.35 -0.81
C THR A 86 7.39 6.79 -0.58
N PRO A 87 6.72 7.42 -1.56
CA PRO A 87 6.33 8.82 -1.48
C PRO A 87 5.23 9.02 -0.42
N LEU A 88 5.14 10.25 0.08
CA LEU A 88 4.15 10.60 1.11
C LEU A 88 2.77 10.96 0.54
N MET A 89 2.68 11.32 -0.74
CA MET A 89 1.44 11.75 -1.38
C MET A 89 1.40 11.31 -2.85
N SER A 90 0.21 10.90 -3.31
CA SER A 90 -0.07 10.63 -4.73
C SER A 90 -1.57 10.68 -4.99
N GLY A 91 -1.99 11.42 -6.03
CA GLY A 91 -3.40 11.64 -6.35
C GLY A 91 -4.09 10.39 -6.92
N SER A 92 -3.48 9.76 -7.93
CA SER A 92 -3.92 8.50 -8.56
C SER A 92 -4.10 7.38 -7.53
N ASN A 93 -3.10 7.19 -6.67
CA ASN A 93 -3.15 6.18 -5.61
C ASN A 93 -4.20 6.51 -4.54
N SER A 94 -4.38 7.78 -4.18
CA SER A 94 -5.46 8.18 -3.25
C SER A 94 -6.84 7.84 -3.82
N MET A 95 -7.06 8.05 -5.13
CA MET A 95 -8.28 7.63 -5.81
C MET A 95 -8.45 6.11 -5.78
N CYS A 96 -7.40 5.35 -6.09
CA CYS A 96 -7.45 3.89 -6.01
C CYS A 96 -7.79 3.39 -4.61
N VAL A 97 -7.16 3.94 -3.58
CA VAL A 97 -7.41 3.60 -2.17
C VAL A 97 -8.84 3.91 -1.79
N ALA A 98 -9.34 5.11 -2.13
CA ALA A 98 -10.73 5.49 -1.84
C ALA A 98 -11.73 4.55 -2.53
N THR A 99 -11.50 4.23 -3.81
CA THR A 99 -12.33 3.29 -4.57
C THR A 99 -12.33 1.92 -3.91
N VAL A 100 -11.17 1.34 -3.61
CA VAL A 100 -11.07 0.02 -2.99
C VAL A 100 -11.78 -0.01 -1.64
N VAL A 101 -11.53 0.97 -0.77
CA VAL A 101 -12.17 1.02 0.57
C VAL A 101 -13.69 1.04 0.44
N LEU A 102 -14.23 1.91 -0.42
CA LEU A 102 -15.68 2.04 -0.62
C LEU A 102 -16.31 0.82 -1.29
N GLU A 103 -15.71 0.28 -2.36
CA GLU A 103 -16.28 -0.84 -3.11
C GLU A 103 -16.17 -2.18 -2.37
N THR A 104 -15.21 -2.32 -1.47
CA THR A 104 -15.03 -3.54 -0.66
C THR A 104 -15.68 -3.44 0.73
N GLY A 105 -16.21 -2.27 1.11
CA GLY A 105 -16.91 -2.05 2.37
C GLY A 105 -16.00 -2.08 3.60
N ILE A 106 -14.75 -1.65 3.44
CA ILE A 106 -13.77 -1.50 4.54
C ILE A 106 -14.04 -0.23 5.33
#